data_AF-I3ZJX8-F1
#
_entry.id   AF-I3ZJX8-F1
#
_cell.length_a   1.000
_cell.length_b   1.000
_cell.length_c   1.000
_cell.angle_alpha   90.00
_cell.angle_beta   90.00
_cell.angle_gamma   90.00
#
_symmetry.space_group_name_H-M   'P 1'
#
loop_
_entity.id
_entity.type
_entity.pdbx_description
1 polymer ?
#
loop_
_entity_poly.entity_id
_entity_poly.type
_entity_poly.pdbx_seq_one_letter_code
_entity_poly.pdbx_strand_id
1 'polypeptide(L)'
;MKIAVAVMALAFASPMLAQTVPPSEMLDSATLRSTADTLLQQAKMSKDGIAFKILLTRPDGNEQVAARVKSGQGEWHRDFADVLIVLEGDAQIVTGGEVVNGKETAPGEIRGDSVKGGKVQPFRTGDAIRIEPQVAHQVLLAPGHTVRYMAVKVKTSK
;
A
#
# COMPACT_ATOMS: atom_id res chain seq x y z
N MET A 1 10.96 -11.12 76.86
CA MET A 1 12.09 -11.03 75.91
C MET A 1 11.51 -11.13 74.50
N LYS A 2 11.74 -10.10 73.68
CA LYS A 2 11.22 -9.91 72.32
C LYS A 2 11.89 -10.90 71.35
N ILE A 3 11.26 -11.19 70.21
CA ILE A 3 11.77 -10.87 68.86
C ILE A 3 10.58 -11.02 67.90
N ALA A 4 10.11 -9.91 67.35
CA ALA A 4 9.22 -9.89 66.19
C ALA A 4 10.11 -9.71 64.96
N VAL A 5 10.07 -10.65 64.02
CA VAL A 5 10.79 -10.57 62.75
C VAL A 5 9.90 -9.81 61.78
N ALA A 6 10.28 -8.58 61.44
CA ALA A 6 9.67 -7.82 60.36
C ALA A 6 10.27 -8.29 59.04
N VAL A 7 9.48 -8.99 58.23
CA VAL A 7 9.85 -9.31 56.84
C VAL A 7 9.58 -8.07 55.98
N MET A 8 10.65 -7.39 55.59
CA MET A 8 10.60 -6.25 54.70
C MET A 8 10.52 -6.77 53.26
N ALA A 9 9.33 -6.71 52.65
CA ALA A 9 9.13 -7.03 51.24
C ALA A 9 9.77 -5.92 50.38
N LEU A 10 10.92 -6.21 49.75
CA LEU A 10 11.45 -5.34 48.69
C LEU A 10 10.57 -5.48 47.46
N ALA A 11 9.80 -4.44 47.15
CA ALA A 11 9.14 -4.30 45.86
C ALA A 11 10.20 -4.06 44.78
N PHE A 12 10.53 -5.09 44.00
CA PHE A 12 11.27 -4.90 42.75
C PHE A 12 10.35 -4.19 41.75
N ALA A 13 10.54 -2.88 41.59
CA ALA A 13 9.98 -2.17 40.45
C ALA A 13 10.67 -2.71 39.19
N SER A 14 10.01 -3.63 38.47
CA SER A 14 10.46 -4.01 37.14
C SER A 14 10.53 -2.74 36.30
N PRO A 15 11.68 -2.41 35.67
CA PRO A 15 11.71 -1.32 34.72
C PRO A 15 10.73 -1.71 33.61
N MET A 16 9.63 -0.96 33.48
CA MET A 16 8.88 -0.95 32.23
C MET A 16 9.91 -0.70 31.14
N LEU A 17 10.16 -1.72 30.31
CA LEU A 17 10.91 -1.51 29.08
C LEU A 17 10.14 -0.44 28.32
N ALA A 18 10.70 0.77 28.28
CA ALA A 18 10.23 1.80 27.37
C ALA A 18 10.38 1.21 25.97
N GLN A 19 9.29 0.67 25.42
CA GLN A 19 9.27 0.27 24.03
C GLN A 19 9.64 1.51 23.24
N THR A 20 10.75 1.45 22.52
CA THR A 20 11.15 2.51 21.59
C THR A 20 10.08 2.56 20.52
N VAL A 21 9.11 3.45 20.69
CA VAL A 21 8.10 3.73 19.67
C VAL A 21 8.86 4.19 18.43
N PRO A 22 8.69 3.54 17.26
CA PRO A 22 9.33 4.00 16.04
C PRO A 22 8.98 5.47 15.80
N PRO A 23 9.95 6.31 15.37
CA PRO A 23 9.65 7.71 15.08
C PRO A 23 8.60 7.80 13.97
N SER A 24 7.71 8.78 14.10
CA SER A 24 6.75 9.10 13.04
C SER A 24 7.50 9.69 11.84
N GLU A 25 7.39 9.05 10.68
CA GLU A 25 7.97 9.55 9.44
C GLU A 25 6.89 10.21 8.58
N MET A 26 7.11 11.47 8.21
CA MET A 26 6.20 12.25 7.38
C MET A 26 6.66 12.23 5.92
N LEU A 27 5.78 11.80 5.01
CA LEU A 27 5.91 12.05 3.58
C LEU A 27 5.18 13.34 3.25
N ASP A 28 5.92 14.44 3.19
CA ASP A 28 5.32 15.74 2.91
C ASP A 28 4.84 15.85 1.45
N SER A 29 4.02 16.88 1.21
CA SER A 29 3.43 17.12 -0.12
C SER A 29 4.48 17.38 -1.20
N ALA A 30 5.62 17.99 -0.86
CA ALA A 30 6.68 18.29 -1.82
C ALA A 30 7.38 17.00 -2.28
N THR A 31 7.66 16.10 -1.33
CA THR A 31 8.26 14.78 -1.57
C THR A 31 7.34 13.92 -2.41
N LEU A 32 6.04 13.86 -2.06
CA LEU A 32 5.05 13.09 -2.81
C LEU A 32 4.91 13.60 -4.26
N ARG A 33 4.77 14.93 -4.46
CA ARG A 33 4.60 15.52 -5.79
C ARG A 33 5.84 15.35 -6.65
N SER A 34 7.02 15.73 -6.15
CA SER A 34 8.27 15.61 -6.92
C SER A 34 8.60 14.17 -7.31
N THR A 35 8.34 13.22 -6.39
CA THR A 35 8.46 11.79 -6.68
C THR A 35 7.46 11.36 -7.75
N ALA A 36 6.18 11.73 -7.60
CA ALA A 36 5.13 11.38 -8.54
C ALA A 36 5.41 11.92 -9.96
N ASP A 37 5.91 13.15 -10.09
CA ASP A 37 6.26 13.76 -11.38
C ASP A 37 7.45 13.06 -12.03
N THR A 38 8.47 12.73 -11.24
CA THR A 38 9.61 11.93 -11.70
C THR A 38 9.15 10.57 -12.22
N LEU A 39 8.30 9.88 -11.45
CA LEU A 39 7.74 8.59 -11.83
C LEU A 39 6.87 8.69 -13.08
N LEU A 40 6.14 9.79 -13.27
CA LEU A 40 5.37 10.00 -14.50
C LEU A 40 6.27 10.04 -15.74
N GLN A 41 7.41 10.73 -15.67
CA GLN A 41 8.37 10.73 -16.79
C GLN A 41 8.94 9.33 -17.02
N GLN A 42 9.27 8.60 -15.96
CA GLN A 42 9.75 7.22 -16.09
C GLN A 42 8.69 6.28 -16.67
N ALA A 43 7.43 6.43 -16.25
CA ALA A 43 6.30 5.63 -16.76
C ALA A 43 6.11 5.84 -18.27
N LYS A 44 6.25 7.08 -18.77
CA LYS A 44 6.19 7.40 -20.21
C LYS A 44 7.27 6.70 -21.03
N MET A 45 8.44 6.45 -20.43
CA MET A 45 9.56 5.75 -21.08
C MET A 45 9.52 4.24 -20.86
N SER A 46 8.69 3.76 -19.92
CA SER A 46 8.56 2.35 -19.61
C SER A 46 7.71 1.62 -20.65
N LYS A 47 8.04 0.34 -20.91
CA LYS A 47 7.27 -0.53 -21.81
C LYS A 47 5.82 -0.67 -21.33
N ASP A 48 5.64 -0.90 -20.04
CA ASP A 48 4.36 -1.26 -19.42
C ASP A 48 3.54 -0.03 -18.99
N GLY A 49 4.08 1.18 -19.17
CA GLY A 49 3.40 2.42 -18.84
C GLY A 49 3.22 2.65 -17.34
N ILE A 50 4.14 2.12 -16.51
CA ILE A 50 4.15 2.28 -15.05
C ILE A 50 5.57 2.53 -14.54
N ALA A 51 5.69 3.37 -13.52
CA ALA A 51 6.85 3.43 -12.64
C ALA A 51 6.37 3.59 -11.19
N PHE A 52 7.13 3.07 -10.24
CA PHE A 52 6.85 3.24 -8.81
C PHE A 52 8.14 3.35 -7.99
N LYS A 53 8.02 3.89 -6.78
CA LYS A 53 9.11 3.97 -5.81
C LYS A 53 8.57 3.75 -4.40
N ILE A 54 9.17 2.81 -3.66
CA ILE A 54 8.94 2.65 -2.22
C ILE A 54 9.62 3.83 -1.52
N LEU A 55 8.85 4.55 -0.71
CA LEU A 55 9.34 5.68 0.06
C LEU A 55 9.60 5.30 1.51
N LEU A 56 8.73 4.46 2.09
CA LEU A 56 8.91 3.93 3.44
C LEU A 56 8.66 2.42 3.46
N THR A 57 9.52 1.71 4.17
CA THR A 57 9.37 0.28 4.48
C THR A 57 8.99 0.15 5.96
N ARG A 58 7.89 -0.54 6.22
CA ARG A 58 7.33 -0.76 7.55
C ARG A 58 7.36 -2.26 7.90
N PRO A 59 7.29 -2.64 9.18
CA PRO A 59 7.16 -4.04 9.58
C PRO A 59 5.93 -4.73 8.99
N ASP A 60 4.87 -3.98 8.74
CA ASP A 60 3.59 -4.44 8.20
C ASP A 60 3.41 -4.13 6.71
N GLY A 61 4.40 -3.58 6.00
CA GLY A 61 4.29 -3.38 4.55
C GLY A 61 5.02 -2.14 4.07
N ASN A 62 4.56 -1.55 2.97
CA ASN A 62 5.30 -0.47 2.29
C ASN A 62 4.37 0.69 1.95
N GLU A 63 4.93 1.90 2.02
CA GLU A 63 4.31 3.11 1.48
C GLU A 63 5.08 3.51 0.22
N GLN A 64 4.38 3.57 -0.91
CA GLN A 64 4.99 3.82 -2.21
C GLN A 64 4.16 4.79 -3.03
N VAL A 65 4.82 5.45 -3.99
CA VAL A 65 4.14 6.24 -5.03
C VAL A 65 4.27 5.50 -6.35
N ALA A 66 3.20 5.50 -7.13
CA ALA A 66 3.17 4.97 -8.48
C ALA A 66 2.58 5.98 -9.46
N ALA A 67 3.07 5.95 -10.71
CA ALA A 67 2.53 6.70 -11.82
C ALA A 67 2.22 5.75 -12.98
N ARG A 68 1.07 5.94 -13.62
CA ARG A 68 0.63 5.15 -14.78
C ARG A 68 0.27 6.05 -15.96
N VAL A 69 0.63 5.59 -17.15
CA VAL A 69 0.22 6.15 -18.46
C VAL A 69 -0.51 5.11 -19.34
N LYS A 70 -0.67 3.89 -18.83
CA LYS A 70 -1.48 2.79 -19.40
C LYS A 70 -2.24 2.09 -18.28
N SER A 71 -3.32 1.40 -18.64
CA SER A 71 -4.01 0.49 -17.71
C SER A 71 -3.03 -0.51 -17.10
N GLY A 72 -3.23 -0.81 -15.82
CA GLY A 72 -2.49 -1.87 -15.13
C GLY A 72 -2.95 -3.26 -15.52
N GLN A 73 -2.21 -4.26 -15.04
CA GLN A 73 -2.62 -5.65 -15.04
C GLN A 73 -3.75 -5.88 -14.03
N GLY A 74 -4.44 -7.02 -14.14
CA GLY A 74 -5.26 -7.51 -13.04
C GLY A 74 -4.37 -8.01 -11.91
N GLU A 75 -4.62 -7.60 -10.68
CA GLU A 75 -3.78 -7.88 -9.51
C GLU A 75 -4.62 -8.51 -8.39
N TRP A 76 -3.97 -9.37 -7.59
CA TRP A 76 -4.55 -10.00 -6.40
C TRP A 76 -3.43 -10.30 -5.41
N HIS A 77 -3.66 -9.98 -4.13
CA HIS A 77 -2.69 -10.16 -3.04
C HIS A 77 -3.28 -11.06 -1.97
N ARG A 78 -2.54 -12.08 -1.53
CA ARG A 78 -3.03 -13.02 -0.52
C ARG A 78 -3.17 -12.38 0.86
N ASP A 79 -2.14 -11.61 1.24
CA ASP A 79 -1.86 -11.22 2.63
C ASP A 79 -1.84 -9.70 2.84
N PHE A 80 -1.94 -8.90 1.77
CA PHE A 80 -1.86 -7.44 1.81
C PHE A 80 -3.17 -6.79 1.37
N ALA A 81 -3.61 -5.82 2.15
CA ALA A 81 -4.54 -4.80 1.68
C ALA A 81 -3.77 -3.69 0.96
N ASP A 82 -4.37 -3.15 -0.09
CA ASP A 82 -3.87 -1.96 -0.78
C ASP A 82 -4.78 -0.78 -0.46
N VAL A 83 -4.22 0.25 0.18
CA VAL A 83 -4.88 1.55 0.31
C VAL A 83 -4.29 2.48 -0.75
N LEU A 84 -5.10 2.83 -1.75
CA LEU A 84 -4.71 3.70 -2.85
C LEU A 84 -5.30 5.09 -2.62
N ILE A 85 -4.49 6.14 -2.80
CA ILE A 85 -4.90 7.54 -2.67
C ILE A 85 -4.42 8.27 -3.92
N VAL A 86 -5.35 8.82 -4.73
CA VAL A 86 -4.96 9.53 -5.95
C VAL A 86 -4.37 10.89 -5.60
N LEU A 87 -3.12 11.10 -5.98
CA LEU A 87 -2.42 12.36 -5.81
C LEU A 87 -2.75 13.34 -6.93
N GLU A 88 -2.82 12.84 -8.17
CA GLU A 88 -3.18 13.65 -9.34
C GLU A 88 -3.60 12.79 -10.54
N GLY A 89 -4.51 13.31 -11.35
CA GLY A 89 -5.01 12.68 -12.57
C GLY A 89 -6.33 11.94 -12.37
N ASP A 90 -6.65 11.06 -13.30
CA ASP A 90 -7.90 10.33 -13.30
C ASP A 90 -7.77 8.95 -13.95
N ALA A 91 -8.54 8.02 -13.42
CA ALA A 91 -8.61 6.64 -13.86
C ALA A 91 -10.00 6.06 -13.56
N GLN A 92 -10.19 4.80 -13.93
CA GLN A 92 -11.20 3.94 -13.32
C GLN A 92 -10.49 2.88 -12.48
N ILE A 93 -11.12 2.46 -11.39
CA ILE A 93 -10.69 1.31 -10.59
C ILE A 93 -11.73 0.20 -10.73
N VAL A 94 -11.25 -1.01 -10.99
CA VAL A 94 -12.04 -2.25 -10.95
C VAL A 94 -11.72 -2.96 -9.64
N THR A 95 -12.73 -3.39 -8.90
CA THR A 95 -12.56 -4.21 -7.69
C THR A 95 -13.55 -5.37 -7.63
N GLY A 96 -13.12 -6.50 -7.06
CA GLY A 96 -13.88 -7.75 -7.06
C GLY A 96 -13.73 -8.53 -8.38
N GLY A 97 -14.51 -9.59 -8.54
CA GLY A 97 -14.40 -10.47 -9.70
C GLY A 97 -13.13 -11.33 -9.68
N GLU A 98 -12.60 -11.64 -10.86
CA GLU A 98 -11.51 -12.61 -11.05
C GLU A 98 -10.39 -12.06 -11.93
N VAL A 99 -9.14 -12.42 -11.60
CA VAL A 99 -7.98 -12.11 -12.45
C VAL A 99 -7.93 -13.08 -13.63
N VAL A 100 -8.03 -12.54 -14.84
CA VAL A 100 -7.97 -13.32 -16.08
C VAL A 100 -6.53 -13.72 -16.38
N ASN A 101 -6.31 -15.00 -16.69
CA ASN A 101 -4.99 -15.57 -16.97
C ASN A 101 -3.96 -15.30 -15.86
N GLY A 102 -4.43 -15.29 -14.61
CA GLY A 102 -3.60 -15.02 -13.44
C GLY A 102 -2.44 -16.00 -13.29
N LYS A 103 -1.25 -15.46 -13.02
CA LYS A 103 -0.04 -16.21 -12.70
C LYS A 103 0.54 -15.66 -11.42
N GLU A 104 1.05 -16.55 -10.57
CA GLU A 104 1.81 -16.16 -9.40
C GLU A 104 3.16 -15.59 -9.84
N THR A 105 3.39 -14.31 -9.54
CA THR A 105 4.64 -13.60 -9.88
C THR A 105 5.60 -13.52 -8.71
N ALA A 106 5.09 -13.69 -7.49
CA ALA A 106 5.82 -13.84 -6.24
C ALA A 106 4.91 -14.56 -5.22
N PRO A 107 5.44 -15.08 -4.10
CA PRO A 107 4.62 -15.84 -3.15
C PRO A 107 3.39 -15.08 -2.64
N GLY A 108 2.19 -15.53 -3.03
CA GLY A 108 0.91 -14.89 -2.69
C GLY A 108 0.53 -13.68 -3.55
N GLU A 109 1.27 -13.43 -4.63
CA GLU A 109 1.10 -12.28 -5.52
C GLU A 109 0.72 -12.77 -6.91
N ILE A 110 -0.52 -12.50 -7.34
CA ILE A 110 -1.02 -12.89 -8.67
C ILE A 110 -1.13 -11.66 -9.57
N ARG A 111 -0.64 -11.81 -10.81
CA ARG A 111 -0.81 -10.86 -11.92
C ARG A 111 -1.44 -11.55 -13.11
N GLY A 112 -2.32 -10.85 -13.81
CA GLY A 112 -2.94 -11.35 -15.04
C GLY A 112 -3.30 -10.22 -16.00
N ASP A 113 -3.98 -10.58 -17.07
CA ASP A 113 -4.22 -9.66 -18.18
C ASP A 113 -5.24 -8.57 -17.81
N SER A 114 -6.24 -8.92 -16.99
CA SER A 114 -7.32 -8.02 -16.58
C SER A 114 -8.10 -8.56 -15.37
N VAL A 115 -9.06 -7.79 -14.89
CA VAL A 115 -10.11 -8.23 -13.95
C VAL A 115 -11.44 -8.33 -14.67
N LYS A 116 -12.11 -9.49 -14.56
CA LYS A 116 -13.43 -9.75 -15.13
C LYS A 116 -14.49 -9.81 -14.02
N GLY A 117 -15.64 -9.17 -14.26
CA GLY A 117 -16.80 -9.22 -13.36
C GLY A 117 -16.69 -8.34 -12.11
N GLY A 118 -15.64 -7.52 -12.00
CA GLY A 118 -15.50 -6.54 -10.93
C GLY A 118 -16.38 -5.30 -11.12
N LYS A 119 -16.62 -4.57 -10.03
CA LYS A 119 -17.28 -3.26 -10.05
C LYS A 119 -16.31 -2.22 -10.58
N VAL A 120 -16.72 -1.48 -11.60
CA VAL A 120 -15.96 -0.35 -12.15
C VAL A 120 -16.47 0.96 -11.55
N GLN A 121 -15.58 1.82 -11.09
CA GLN A 121 -15.93 3.15 -10.60
C GLN A 121 -14.84 4.17 -10.95
N PRO A 122 -15.18 5.46 -11.12
CA PRO A 122 -14.18 6.51 -11.29
C PRO A 122 -13.23 6.59 -10.10
N PHE A 123 -11.99 6.98 -10.37
CA PHE A 123 -10.95 7.15 -9.35
C PHE A 123 -10.07 8.34 -9.73
N ARG A 124 -10.26 9.47 -9.04
CA ARG A 124 -9.73 10.79 -9.41
C ARG A 124 -8.97 11.42 -8.25
N THR A 125 -8.21 12.48 -8.53
CA THR A 125 -7.49 13.27 -7.51
C THR A 125 -8.30 13.46 -6.22
N GLY A 126 -7.72 13.05 -5.09
CA GLY A 126 -8.34 13.14 -3.77
C GLY A 126 -9.17 11.92 -3.37
N ASP A 127 -9.54 11.05 -4.32
CA ASP A 127 -10.21 9.80 -4.00
C ASP A 127 -9.25 8.82 -3.32
N ALA A 128 -9.79 8.02 -2.41
CA ALA A 128 -9.08 6.93 -1.78
C ALA A 128 -9.93 5.65 -1.79
N ILE A 129 -9.27 4.50 -1.90
CA ILE A 129 -9.91 3.20 -1.81
C ILE A 129 -9.01 2.26 -1.01
N ARG A 130 -9.62 1.46 -0.13
CA ARG A 130 -8.98 0.31 0.49
C ARG A 130 -9.50 -0.96 -0.17
N ILE A 131 -8.57 -1.78 -0.63
CA ILE A 131 -8.83 -3.05 -1.29
C ILE A 131 -8.30 -4.13 -0.36
N GLU A 132 -9.20 -4.93 0.20
CA GLU A 132 -8.83 -5.98 1.14
C GLU A 132 -8.04 -7.11 0.45
N PRO A 133 -7.27 -7.91 1.22
CA PRO A 133 -6.61 -9.08 0.67
C PRO A 133 -7.61 -9.99 -0.01
N GLN A 134 -7.13 -10.66 -1.03
CA GLN A 134 -7.88 -11.62 -1.83
C GLN A 134 -9.00 -11.02 -2.69
N VAL A 135 -9.01 -9.69 -2.86
CA VAL A 135 -9.89 -8.99 -3.80
C VAL A 135 -9.12 -8.67 -5.07
N ALA A 136 -9.60 -9.19 -6.21
CA ALA A 136 -9.06 -8.84 -7.51
C ALA A 136 -9.28 -7.35 -7.80
N HIS A 137 -8.28 -6.68 -8.36
CA HIS A 137 -8.39 -5.27 -8.70
C HIS A 137 -7.51 -4.86 -9.88
N GLN A 138 -7.87 -3.75 -10.53
CA GLN A 138 -7.16 -3.21 -11.69
C GLN A 138 -7.40 -1.71 -11.85
N VAL A 139 -6.33 -0.94 -12.07
CA VAL A 139 -6.41 0.46 -12.48
C VAL A 139 -6.52 0.53 -14.01
N LEU A 140 -7.54 1.21 -14.52
CA LEU A 140 -7.80 1.38 -15.95
C LEU A 140 -7.64 2.85 -16.36
N LEU A 141 -6.90 3.09 -17.44
CA LEU A 141 -6.72 4.42 -18.01
C LEU A 141 -7.39 4.52 -19.38
N ALA A 142 -8.10 5.62 -19.60
CA ALA A 142 -8.53 6.01 -20.94
C ALA A 142 -7.30 6.48 -21.77
N PRO A 143 -7.35 6.38 -23.11
CA PRO A 143 -6.24 6.82 -23.97
C PRO A 143 -5.83 8.28 -23.68
N GLY A 144 -4.54 8.51 -23.42
CA GLY A 144 -3.99 9.84 -23.12
C GLY A 144 -4.14 10.30 -21.68
N HIS A 145 -4.88 9.58 -20.84
CA HIS A 145 -5.01 9.87 -19.42
C HIS A 145 -3.83 9.30 -18.63
N THR A 146 -3.56 9.90 -17.47
CA THR A 146 -2.51 9.47 -16.55
C THR A 146 -3.02 9.57 -15.12
N VAL A 147 -2.47 8.73 -14.24
CA VAL A 147 -2.79 8.80 -12.82
C VAL A 147 -1.53 8.60 -11.98
N ARG A 148 -1.39 9.40 -10.93
CA ARG A 148 -0.38 9.30 -9.88
C ARG A 148 -1.08 9.04 -8.57
N TYR A 149 -0.66 8.03 -7.84
CA TYR A 149 -1.28 7.66 -6.57
C TYR A 149 -0.23 7.17 -5.57
N MET A 150 -0.52 7.39 -4.29
CA MET A 150 0.15 6.71 -3.20
C MET A 150 -0.53 5.36 -2.98
N ALA A 151 0.25 4.30 -2.79
CA ALA A 151 -0.21 2.99 -2.38
C ALA A 151 0.41 2.66 -1.03
N VAL A 152 -0.42 2.41 -0.04
CA VAL A 152 -0.02 1.87 1.27
C VAL A 152 -0.40 0.40 1.27
N LYS A 153 0.63 -0.46 1.24
CA LYS A 153 0.46 -1.91 1.40
C LYS A 153 0.47 -2.24 2.88
N VAL A 154 -0.60 -2.85 3.35
CA VAL A 154 -0.77 -3.22 4.76
C VAL A 154 -1.00 -4.71 4.86
N LYS A 155 -0.04 -5.40 5.47
CA LYS A 155 -0.14 -6.82 5.78
C LYS A 155 -1.22 -7.01 6.81
N THR A 156 -2.23 -7.80 6.47
CA THR A 156 -3.31 -8.12 7.39
C THR A 156 -2.98 -9.42 8.11
N SER A 157 -3.08 -9.45 9.44
CA SER A 157 -3.17 -10.71 10.17
C SER A 157 -4.56 -11.30 9.96
N LYS A 158 -4.64 -12.50 9.38
CA LYS A 158 -5.79 -13.39 9.59
C LYS A 158 -5.55 -14.19 10.86
#